data_AF-A0A534IXV3-F1
#
_entry.id   AF-A0A534IXV3-F1
#
_cell.length_a   1.000
_cell.length_b   1.000
_cell.length_c   1.000
_cell.angle_alpha   90.00
_cell.angle_beta   90.00
_cell.angle_gamma   90.00
#
_symmetry.space_group_name_H-M   'P 1'
#
loop_
_entity.id
_entity.type
_entity.pdbx_description
1 polymer ?
#
loop_
_entity_poly.entity_id
_entity_poly.type
_entity_poly.pdbx_seq_one_letter_code
_entity_poly.pdbx_strand_id
1 'polypeptide(L)'
;MRWKWKLGFLLLVAMESPILAWGGIVLRLPAEALGYLAAILTALLMGILVLRPTLFALAGLWLVGIAGSGLYFLRYLPPALALGLGSVLSTLACSVGLPLYRRALGLVFRRHV
;
A
#
# COMPACT_ATOMS: atom_id res chain seq x y z
N MET A 1 -0.15 20.79 -10.64
CA MET A 1 0.83 19.66 -10.60
C MET A 1 1.45 19.40 -9.22
N ARG A 2 1.78 20.42 -8.40
CA ARG A 2 2.40 20.26 -7.07
C ARG A 2 1.65 19.36 -6.08
N TRP A 3 0.30 19.34 -6.10
CA TRP A 3 -0.49 18.54 -5.16
C TRP A 3 -0.34 17.04 -5.35
N LYS A 4 -0.22 16.56 -6.60
CA LYS A 4 -0.05 15.13 -6.91
C LYS A 4 1.26 14.58 -6.33
N TRP A 5 2.33 15.37 -6.40
CA TRP A 5 3.62 15.04 -5.80
C TRP A 5 3.56 15.03 -4.28
N LYS A 6 2.91 16.02 -3.65
CA LYS A 6 2.68 16.01 -2.20
C LYS A 6 1.95 14.75 -1.74
N LEU A 7 0.91 14.34 -2.47
CA LEU A 7 0.16 13.12 -2.17
C LEU A 7 1.01 11.87 -2.35
N GLY A 8 1.84 11.82 -3.40
CA GLY A 8 2.79 10.72 -3.64
C GLY A 8 3.81 10.57 -2.51
N PHE A 9 4.40 11.67 -2.02
CA PHE A 9 5.29 11.66 -0.87
C PHE A 9 4.59 11.23 0.42
N LEU A 10 3.36 11.69 0.64
CA LEU A 10 2.58 11.34 1.83
C LEU A 10 2.25 9.84 1.84
N LEU A 11 1.88 9.29 0.68
CA LEU A 11 1.73 7.85 0.48
C LEU A 11 3.05 7.12 0.73
N LEU A 12 4.18 7.62 0.22
CA LEU A 12 5.48 6.96 0.40
C LEU A 12 5.80 6.79 1.89
N VAL A 13 5.69 7.86 2.67
CA VAL A 13 5.93 7.83 4.12
C VAL A 13 4.94 6.89 4.82
N ALA A 14 3.67 6.91 4.42
CA ALA A 14 2.65 6.01 4.96
C ALA A 14 2.96 4.53 4.65
N MET A 15 3.61 4.25 3.53
CA MET A 15 3.98 2.88 3.14
C MET A 15 5.27 2.40 3.82
N GLU A 16 6.24 3.29 4.04
CA GLU A 16 7.49 2.94 4.73
C GLU A 16 7.31 2.74 6.22
N SER A 17 6.53 3.61 6.87
CA SER A 17 6.39 3.63 8.33
C SER A 17 6.02 2.27 8.96
N PRO A 18 5.05 1.47 8.45
CA PRO A 18 4.75 0.17 9.04
C PRO A 18 5.89 -0.85 8.87
N ILE A 19 6.64 -0.79 7.76
CA ILE A 19 7.75 -1.71 7.50
C ILE A 19 8.93 -1.39 8.44
N LEU A 20 9.24 -0.10 8.61
CA LEU A 20 10.27 0.35 9.53
C LEU A 20 9.90 0.09 10.99
N ALA A 21 8.65 0.34 11.37
CA ALA A 21 8.15 0.03 12.70
C ALA A 21 8.21 -1.47 12.99
N TRP A 22 7.86 -2.32 12.02
CA TRP A 22 7.98 -3.78 12.16
C TRP A 22 9.44 -4.22 12.31
N GLY A 23 10.36 -3.68 11.50
CA GLY A 23 11.80 -3.94 11.62
C GLY A 23 12.37 -3.54 12.98
N GLY A 24 11.93 -2.41 13.52
CA GLY A 24 12.41 -1.91 14.82
C GLY A 24 11.81 -2.65 16.01
N ILE A 25 10.51 -2.94 15.98
CA ILE A 25 9.79 -3.50 17.13
C ILE A 25 9.89 -5.03 17.16
N VAL A 26 9.68 -5.68 16.01
CA VAL A 26 9.57 -7.15 15.93
C VAL A 26 10.94 -7.77 15.71
N LEU A 27 11.69 -7.26 14.73
CA LEU A 27 13.02 -7.78 14.42
C LEU A 27 14.12 -7.18 15.30
N ARG A 28 13.81 -6.17 16.13
CA ARG A 28 14.75 -5.46 17.01
C ARG A 28 16.02 -5.02 16.26
N LEU A 29 15.85 -4.57 15.01
CA LEU A 29 16.98 -4.15 14.19
C LEU A 29 17.71 -2.97 14.83
N PRO A 30 19.06 -2.95 14.78
CA PRO A 30 19.82 -1.81 15.24
C PRO A 30 19.52 -0.57 14.39
N ALA A 31 19.71 0.63 14.96
CA ALA A 31 19.38 1.90 14.31
C ALA A 31 20.07 2.07 12.95
N GLU A 32 21.29 1.59 12.80
CA GLU A 32 22.04 1.60 11.53
C GLU A 32 21.33 0.75 10.47
N ALA A 33 20.91 -0.48 10.82
CA ALA A 33 20.17 -1.35 9.91
C ALA A 33 18.80 -0.77 9.53
N LEU A 34 18.11 -0.09 10.46
CA LEU A 34 16.89 0.64 10.17
C LEU A 34 17.12 1.83 9.22
N GLY A 35 18.24 2.54 9.38
CA GLY A 35 18.65 3.61 8.48
C GLY A 35 18.90 3.11 7.06
N TYR A 36 19.62 2.00 6.90
CA TYR A 36 19.81 1.36 5.59
C TYR A 36 18.49 0.86 4.99
N LEU A 37 17.63 0.23 5.80
CA LEU A 37 16.32 -0.24 5.35
C LEU A 37 15.44 0.92 4.88
N ALA A 38 15.42 2.04 5.61
CA ALA A 38 14.70 3.25 5.22
C ALA A 38 15.24 3.80 3.89
N ALA A 39 16.56 3.96 3.75
CA ALA A 39 17.16 4.47 2.52
C ALA A 39 16.81 3.59 1.29
N ILE A 40 16.86 2.26 1.46
CA ILE A 40 16.52 1.31 0.39
C ILE A 40 15.03 1.38 0.03
N LEU A 41 14.15 1.39 1.03
CA LEU A 41 12.71 1.52 0.82
C LEU A 41 12.36 2.83 0.12
N THR A 42 13.00 3.93 0.51
CA THR A 42 12.71 5.26 -0.04
C THR A 42 13.11 5.30 -1.49
N ALA A 43 14.31 4.82 -1.81
CA ALA A 43 14.80 4.74 -3.18
C ALA A 43 13.91 3.84 -4.05
N LEU A 44 13.49 2.68 -3.52
CA LEU A 44 12.62 1.75 -4.23
C LEU A 44 11.24 2.37 -4.51
N LEU A 45 10.59 2.92 -3.49
CA LEU A 45 9.25 3.50 -3.59
C LEU A 45 9.25 4.76 -4.46
N MET A 46 10.27 5.61 -4.37
CA MET A 46 10.44 6.75 -5.29
C MET A 46 10.66 6.27 -6.72
N GLY A 47 11.50 5.25 -6.92
CA GLY A 47 11.72 4.65 -8.23
C GLY A 47 10.41 4.15 -8.84
N ILE A 48 9.58 3.45 -8.06
CA ILE A 48 8.27 2.97 -8.51
C ILE A 48 7.31 4.14 -8.78
N LEU A 49 7.28 5.17 -7.93
CA LEU A 49 6.43 6.35 -8.13
C LEU A 49 6.75 7.07 -9.45
N VAL A 50 8.04 7.20 -9.79
CA VAL A 50 8.50 7.87 -11.02
C VAL A 50 8.29 6.99 -12.25
N LEU A 51 8.70 5.71 -12.20
CA LEU A 51 8.71 4.83 -13.37
C LEU A 51 7.35 4.19 -13.65
N ARG A 52 6.59 3.84 -12.60
CA ARG A 52 5.32 3.13 -12.69
C ARG A 52 4.35 3.61 -11.61
N PRO A 53 3.82 4.85 -11.74
CA PRO A 53 2.93 5.45 -10.75
C PRO A 53 1.64 4.64 -10.50
N THR A 54 1.21 3.82 -11.46
CA THR A 54 0.07 2.91 -11.29
C THR A 54 0.36 1.79 -10.29
N LEU A 55 1.57 1.23 -10.29
CA LEU A 55 1.99 0.22 -9.31
C LEU A 55 2.12 0.84 -7.91
N PHE A 56 2.62 2.08 -7.85
CA PHE A 56 2.69 2.83 -6.60
C PHE A 56 1.30 3.05 -6.00
N ALA A 57 0.34 3.52 -6.82
CA ALA A 57 -1.04 3.72 -6.39
C ALA A 57 -1.70 2.41 -5.95
N LEU A 58 -1.43 1.31 -6.65
CA LEU A 58 -1.89 -0.03 -6.29
C LEU A 58 -1.37 -0.48 -4.93
N ALA A 59 -0.07 -0.31 -4.69
CA ALA A 59 0.55 -0.68 -3.43
C ALA A 59 0.01 0.18 -2.27
N GLY A 60 -0.26 1.47 -2.53
CA GLY A 60 -0.96 2.35 -1.59
C GLY A 60 -2.38 1.88 -1.27
N LEU A 61 -3.18 1.57 -2.31
CA LEU A 61 -4.53 1.00 -2.17
C LEU A 61 -4.51 -0.32 -1.40
N TRP A 62 -3.52 -1.16 -1.67
CA TRP A 62 -3.32 -2.43 -0.99
C TRP A 62 -3.05 -2.23 0.51
N LEU A 63 -2.19 -1.28 0.88
CA LEU A 63 -1.94 -0.96 2.29
C LEU A 63 -3.15 -0.35 2.99
N VAL A 64 -3.89 0.55 2.33
CA VAL A 64 -5.15 1.09 2.86
C VAL A 64 -6.18 -0.01 3.06
N GLY A 65 -6.26 -0.95 2.11
CA GLY A 65 -7.13 -2.12 2.21
C GLY A 65 -6.77 -2.99 3.40
N ILE A 66 -5.49 -3.22 3.67
CA ILE A 66 -5.02 -3.95 4.86
C ILE A 66 -5.38 -3.21 6.13
N ALA A 67 -5.11 -1.92 6.21
CA ALA A 67 -5.40 -1.12 7.39
C ALA A 67 -6.91 -1.11 7.68
N GLY A 68 -7.75 -0.85 6.67
CA GLY A 68 -9.20 -0.79 6.83
C GLY A 68 -9.81 -2.13 7.21
N SER A 69 -9.46 -3.21 6.50
CA SER A 69 -9.96 -4.55 6.80
C SER A 69 -9.40 -5.10 8.11
N GLY A 70 -8.11 -4.89 8.38
CA GLY A 70 -7.46 -5.26 9.63
C GLY A 70 -8.11 -4.58 10.83
N LEU A 71 -8.38 -3.27 10.76
CA LEU A 71 -9.11 -2.53 11.81
C LEU A 71 -10.54 -3.08 12.04
N TYR A 72 -11.21 -3.52 10.99
CA TYR A 72 -12.52 -4.16 11.11
C TYR A 72 -12.41 -5.52 11.82
N PHE A 73 -11.49 -6.38 11.39
CA PHE A 73 -11.34 -7.73 11.95
C PHE A 73 -10.72 -7.75 13.35
N LEU A 74 -9.93 -6.75 13.74
CA LEU A 74 -9.39 -6.61 15.09
C LEU A 74 -10.47 -6.53 16.17
N ARG A 75 -11.71 -6.20 15.81
CA ARG A 75 -12.87 -6.22 16.73
C ARG A 75 -13.32 -7.63 17.09
N TYR A 76 -12.96 -8.62 16.28
CA TYR A 76 -13.50 -9.98 16.35
C TYR A 76 -12.41 -11.06 16.45
N LEU A 77 -11.18 -10.76 16.02
CA LEU A 77 -10.11 -11.74 15.83
C LEU A 77 -8.80 -11.25 16.47
N PRO A 78 -7.91 -12.20 16.84
CA PRO A 78 -6.56 -11.87 17.27
C PRO A 78 -5.81 -11.06 16.20
N PRO A 79 -4.87 -10.18 16.60
CA PRO A 79 -4.19 -9.26 15.68
C PRO A 79 -3.53 -9.93 14.48
N ALA A 80 -2.88 -11.08 14.68
CA ALA A 80 -2.22 -11.83 13.62
C ALA A 80 -3.20 -12.34 12.56
N LEU A 81 -4.36 -12.87 12.98
CA LEU A 81 -5.39 -13.39 12.07
C LEU A 81 -6.14 -12.25 11.38
N ALA A 82 -6.41 -11.16 12.10
CA ALA A 82 -7.06 -9.98 11.55
C ALA A 82 -6.23 -9.32 10.44
N LEU A 83 -4.93 -9.14 10.66
CA LEU A 83 -4.00 -8.62 9.66
C LEU A 83 -3.79 -9.60 8.50
N GLY A 84 -3.71 -10.90 8.80
CA GLY A 84 -3.62 -11.97 7.80
C GLY A 84 -4.81 -11.95 6.84
N LEU A 85 -6.03 -12.00 7.37
CA LEU A 85 -7.26 -11.92 6.56
C LEU A 85 -7.38 -10.59 5.82
N GLY A 86 -7.01 -9.48 6.46
CA GLY A 86 -6.99 -8.18 5.82
C GLY A 86 -6.03 -8.12 4.63
N SER A 87 -4.86 -8.74 4.74
CA SER A 87 -3.89 -8.87 3.64
C SER A 87 -4.43 -9.70 2.47
N VAL A 88 -5.10 -10.82 2.76
CA VAL A 88 -5.69 -11.67 1.71
C VAL A 88 -6.80 -10.90 0.98
N LEU A 89 -7.72 -10.28 1.72
CA LEU A 89 -8.83 -9.53 1.14
C LEU A 89 -8.35 -8.31 0.34
N SER A 90 -7.36 -7.58 0.85
CA SER A 90 -6.77 -6.45 0.13
C SER A 90 -6.07 -6.90 -1.15
N THR A 91 -5.39 -8.05 -1.11
CA THR A 91 -4.74 -8.65 -2.29
C THR A 91 -5.78 -9.08 -3.33
N LEU A 92 -6.87 -9.74 -2.90
CA LEU A 92 -7.99 -10.11 -3.77
C LEU A 92 -8.65 -8.88 -4.40
N ALA A 93 -8.92 -7.84 -3.61
CA ALA A 93 -9.49 -6.59 -4.10
C ALA A 93 -8.57 -5.89 -5.12
N CYS A 94 -7.26 -5.85 -4.90
CA CYS A 94 -6.32 -5.22 -5.82
C CYS A 94 -6.10 -6.05 -7.10
N SER A 95 -6.06 -7.38 -7.00
CA SER A 95 -5.84 -8.28 -8.15
C SER A 95 -7.08 -8.45 -9.03
N VAL A 96 -8.27 -8.56 -8.43
CA VAL A 96 -9.54 -8.78 -9.15
C VAL A 96 -10.28 -7.47 -9.40
N GLY A 97 -10.29 -6.56 -8.42
CA GLY A 97 -11.03 -5.30 -8.49
C GLY A 97 -10.45 -4.31 -9.50
N LEU A 98 -9.13 -4.24 -9.64
CA LEU A 98 -8.50 -3.30 -10.59
C LEU A 98 -8.78 -3.62 -12.07
N PRO A 99 -8.66 -4.88 -12.56
CA PRO A 99 -9.04 -5.20 -13.94
C PRO A 99 -10.55 -5.05 -14.16
N LEU A 100 -11.39 -5.35 -13.17
CA LEU A 100 -12.84 -5.10 -13.25
C LEU A 100 -13.17 -3.61 -13.32
N TYR A 101 -12.54 -2.78 -12.49
CA TYR A 101 -12.75 -1.34 -12.47
C TYR A 101 -12.30 -0.68 -13.78
N ARG A 102 -11.16 -1.11 -14.33
CA ARG A 102 -10.69 -0.68 -15.67
C ARG A 102 -11.67 -1.09 -16.78
N ARG A 103 -12.21 -2.32 -16.74
CA ARG A 103 -13.21 -2.78 -17.71
C ARG A 103 -14.53 -2.03 -17.59
N ALA A 104 -15.00 -1.79 -16.37
CA ALA A 104 -16.22 -1.04 -16.10
C ALA A 104 -16.11 0.41 -16.57
N LEU A 105 -15.02 1.10 -16.23
CA LEU A 105 -14.76 2.45 -16.75
C LEU A 105 -14.66 2.46 -18.28
N GLY A 106 -13.97 1.49 -18.87
CA GLY A 106 -13.87 1.36 -20.33
C GLY A 106 -15.23 1.17 -21.01
N LEU A 107 -16.16 0.43 -20.39
CA LEU A 107 -17.53 0.27 -20.88
C LEU A 107 -18.36 1.55 -20.73
N VAL A 108 -18.22 2.27 -19.61
CA VAL A 108 -18.92 3.54 -19.38
C VAL A 108 -18.44 4.62 -20.33
N PHE A 109 -17.12 4.73 -20.55
CA PHE A 109 -16.56 5.70 -21.51
C PHE A 109 -16.89 5.36 -22.96
N ARG A 110 -16.99 4.06 -23.34
CA ARG A 110 -17.47 3.66 -24.68
C ARG A 110 -18.95 3.95 -24.93
N ARG A 111 -19.75 4.18 -23.89
CA ARG A 111 -21.17 4.56 -24.02
C ARG A 111 -21.37 6.07 -24.16
N HIS A 112 -20.33 6.87 -23.94
CA HIS A 112 -20.38 8.33 -24.00
C HIS A 112 -19.62 8.94 -25.19
N VAL A 113 -19.17 8.11 -26.14
CA VAL A 113 -18.70 8.50 -27.48
C VAL A 113 -19.68 7.94 -28.49
#